data_AF-A0A177T4F4-F1
#
_entry.id   AF-A0A177T4F4-F1
#
_cell.length_a   1.000
_cell.length_b   1.000
_cell.length_c   1.000
_cell.angle_alpha   90.00
_cell.angle_beta   90.00
_cell.angle_gamma   90.00
#
_symmetry.space_group_name_H-M   'P 1'
#
loop_
_entity.id
_entity.type
_entity.pdbx_description
1 polymer ?
#
loop_
_entity_poly.entity_id
_entity_poly.type
_entity_poly.pdbx_seq_one_letter_code
_entity_poly.pdbx_strand_id
1 'polypeptide(L)'
;MTALKPKQMVIRIGLVAAVVAAGFALWLKLQPQELGNAFASANGRIEATEVDVATKLAGRIASIAVDEGDFLQPGQVVARMDTQVLEAQLQQARAQVR
;
A
#
# COMPACT_ATOMS: atom_id res chain seq x y z
N MET A 1 43.67 30.94 33.88
CA MET A 1 43.16 31.94 32.91
C MET A 1 44.34 32.68 32.30
N THR A 2 44.93 32.13 31.24
CA THR A 2 46.07 32.76 30.55
C THR A 2 45.52 33.78 29.55
N ALA A 3 45.64 35.07 29.87
CA ALA A 3 45.19 36.15 28.99
C ALA A 3 45.92 36.08 27.64
N LEU A 4 45.14 35.89 26.58
CA LEU A 4 45.65 35.78 25.21
C LEU A 4 46.03 37.15 24.67
N LYS A 5 47.26 37.27 24.14
CA LYS A 5 47.72 38.50 23.48
C LYS A 5 46.77 38.85 22.31
N PRO A 6 46.44 40.13 22.08
CA PRO A 6 45.39 40.55 21.13
C PRO A 6 45.60 40.02 19.71
N LYS A 7 46.86 39.91 19.26
CA LYS A 7 47.23 39.32 17.96
C LYS A 7 46.87 37.84 17.83
N GLN A 8 46.92 37.06 18.92
CA GLN A 8 46.53 35.64 18.90
C GLN A 8 45.02 35.45 18.94
N MET A 9 44.27 36.41 19.49
CA MET A 9 42.80 36.38 19.50
C MET A 9 42.24 36.57 18.09
N VAL A 10 42.79 37.52 17.32
CA VAL A 10 42.40 37.75 15.91
C VAL A 10 42.69 36.52 15.05
N ILE A 11 43.85 35.89 15.23
CA ILE A 11 44.22 34.67 14.50
C ILE A 11 43.24 33.52 14.82
N ARG A 12 42.89 33.34 16.09
CA ARG A 12 41.95 32.29 16.50
C ARG A 12 40.54 32.53 15.95
N ILE A 13 40.06 33.76 15.99
CA ILE A 13 38.74 34.12 15.43
C ILE A 13 38.72 33.88 13.93
N GLY A 14 39.77 34.27 13.20
CA GLY A 14 39.88 34.01 11.76
C GLY A 14 39.88 32.52 11.43
N LEU A 15 40.55 31.71 12.25
CA LEU A 15 40.62 30.26 12.06
C LEU A 15 39.25 29.60 12.31
N VAL A 16 38.54 30.02 13.37
CA VAL A 16 37.17 29.56 13.64
C VAL A 16 36.22 29.94 12.50
N ALA A 17 36.29 31.19 12.03
CA ALA A 17 35.47 31.66 10.91
C ALA A 17 35.72 30.86 9.63
N ALA A 18 36.98 30.52 9.33
CA ALA A 18 37.34 29.70 8.17
C ALA A 18 36.78 28.27 8.28
N VAL A 19 36.84 27.65 9.46
CA VAL A 19 36.27 26.31 9.70
C VAL A 19 34.75 26.32 9.53
N VAL A 20 34.06 27.33 10.06
CA VAL A 20 32.60 27.48 9.92
C VAL A 20 32.22 27.68 8.45
N ALA A 21 32.93 28.54 7.72
CA ALA A 21 32.69 28.78 6.30
C ALA A 21 32.91 27.51 5.46
N ALA A 22 33.98 26.75 5.74
CA ALA A 22 34.25 25.50 5.06
C ALA A 22 33.17 24.44 5.36
N GLY A 23 32.74 24.32 6.61
CA GLY A 23 31.66 23.41 7.01
C GLY A 23 30.33 23.76 6.34
N PHE A 24 29.99 25.05 6.28
CA PHE A 24 28.77 25.52 5.62
C PHE A 24 28.80 25.27 4.11
N ALA A 25 29.94 25.54 3.46
CA ALA A 25 30.12 25.26 2.04
C ALA A 25 30.02 23.76 1.72
N LEU A 26 30.56 22.91 2.60
CA LEU A 26 30.49 21.46 2.46
C LEU A 26 29.04 20.96 2.63
N TRP A 27 28.32 21.50 3.61
CA TRP A 27 26.90 21.17 3.85
C TRP A 27 26.02 21.50 2.65
N LEU A 28 26.18 22.68 2.05
CA LEU A 28 25.44 23.05 0.83
C LEU A 28 25.77 22.16 -0.37
N LYS A 29 27.02 21.72 -0.53
CA LYS A 29 27.43 20.82 -1.63
C LYS A 29 26.94 19.38 -1.46
N LEU A 30 26.72 18.94 -0.22
CA LEU A 30 26.26 17.60 0.12
C LEU A 30 24.74 17.48 0.18
N GLN A 31 23.99 18.57 0.00
CA GLN A 31 22.53 18.49 -0.08
C GLN A 31 22.15 17.64 -1.31
N PRO A 32 21.28 16.62 -1.13
CA PRO A 32 20.80 15.81 -2.24
C PRO A 32 20.19 16.71 -3.31
N GLN A 33 20.65 16.55 -4.55
CA GLN A 33 20.09 17.29 -5.68
C GLN A 33 18.62 16.88 -5.83
N GLU A 34 17.71 17.84 -5.79
CA GLU A 34 16.29 17.55 -5.97
C GLU A 34 16.08 16.81 -7.29
N LEU A 35 15.16 15.84 -7.29
CA LEU A 35 14.79 15.06 -8.46
C LEU A 35 14.54 16.04 -9.62
N GLY A 36 15.38 15.99 -10.65
CA GLY A 36 15.40 17.01 -11.70
C GLY A 36 14.06 17.13 -12.42
N ASN A 37 13.94 18.15 -13.28
CA ASN A 37 12.69 18.56 -13.96
C ASN A 37 11.96 17.45 -14.75
N ALA A 38 12.54 16.26 -14.91
CA ALA A 38 11.95 15.08 -15.53
C ALA A 38 11.11 14.22 -14.55
N PHE A 39 11.14 14.50 -13.25
CA PHE A 39 10.40 13.76 -12.24
C PHE A 39 9.24 14.61 -11.71
N ALA A 40 8.02 14.17 -11.96
CA ALA A 40 6.83 14.75 -11.35
C ALA A 40 6.45 13.92 -10.12
N SER A 41 6.32 14.56 -8.96
CA SER A 41 5.75 13.95 -7.76
C SER A 41 4.27 14.26 -7.70
N ALA A 42 3.43 13.23 -7.59
CA ALA A 42 2.00 13.37 -7.34
C ALA A 42 1.58 12.40 -6.24
N ASN A 43 0.68 12.85 -5.36
CA ASN A 43 0.00 11.96 -4.43
C ASN A 43 -1.27 11.45 -5.11
N GLY A 44 -1.30 10.16 -5.44
CA GLY A 44 -2.49 9.49 -5.95
C GLY A 44 -3.12 8.63 -4.86
N ARG A 45 -4.44 8.43 -4.95
CA ARG A 45 -5.13 7.38 -4.21
C ARG A 45 -5.81 6.45 -5.19
N ILE A 46 -5.56 5.16 -5.00
CA ILE A 46 -6.18 4.09 -5.78
C ILE A 46 -7.46 3.72 -5.04
N GLU A 47 -8.57 3.72 -5.77
CA GLU A 47 -9.89 3.34 -5.26
C GLU A 47 -10.36 2.13 -6.06
N ALA A 48 -10.94 1.14 -5.39
CA ALA A 48 -11.50 -0.06 -6.00
C ALA A 48 -12.90 -0.32 -5.42
N THR A 49 -13.78 -0.90 -6.23
CA THR A 49 -15.07 -1.38 -5.75
C THR A 49 -14.91 -2.81 -5.25
N GLU A 50 -15.03 -2.98 -3.94
CA GLU A 50 -15.03 -4.28 -3.29
C GLU A 50 -16.46 -4.79 -3.13
N VAL A 51 -16.66 -6.08 -3.37
CA VAL A 51 -17.97 -6.73 -3.25
C VAL A 51 -17.80 -8.05 -2.52
N ASP A 52 -18.37 -8.14 -1.33
CA ASP A 52 -18.47 -9.38 -0.58
C ASP A 52 -19.66 -10.20 -1.05
N VAL A 53 -19.42 -11.46 -1.42
CA VAL A 53 -20.45 -12.38 -1.88
C VAL A 53 -20.76 -13.40 -0.78
N ALA A 54 -22.02 -13.45 -0.37
CA ALA A 54 -22.52 -14.42 0.60
C ALA A 54 -23.66 -15.27 0.02
N THR A 55 -23.79 -16.50 0.51
CA THR A 55 -24.87 -17.40 0.12
C THR A 55 -26.20 -16.95 0.72
N LYS A 56 -27.27 -16.93 -0.10
CA LYS A 56 -28.62 -16.56 0.37
C LYS A 56 -29.19 -17.52 1.43
N LEU A 57 -28.84 -18.79 1.34
CA LEU A 57 -29.24 -19.84 2.29
C LEU A 57 -27.98 -20.45 2.89
N ALA A 58 -28.05 -20.82 4.17
CA ALA A 58 -26.99 -21.59 4.80
C ALA A 58 -26.89 -22.99 4.17
N GLY A 59 -25.66 -23.47 3.99
CA GLY A 59 -25.39 -24.78 3.40
C GLY A 59 -23.89 -25.06 3.29
N ARG A 60 -23.55 -26.23 2.75
CA ARG A 60 -22.17 -26.61 2.46
C ARG A 60 -21.82 -26.30 1.00
N ILE A 61 -20.55 -25.99 0.75
CA ILE A 61 -20.02 -25.90 -0.61
C ILE A 61 -19.73 -27.32 -1.10
N ALA A 62 -20.20 -27.65 -2.30
CA ALA A 62 -19.90 -28.90 -2.98
C ALA A 62 -18.60 -28.80 -3.80
N SER A 63 -18.38 -27.66 -4.46
CA SER A 63 -17.18 -27.42 -5.26
C SER A 63 -16.92 -25.92 -5.46
N ILE A 64 -15.65 -25.55 -5.58
CA ILE A 64 -15.18 -24.22 -5.99
C ILE A 64 -14.61 -24.36 -7.42
N ALA A 65 -14.92 -23.43 -8.30
CA ALA A 65 -14.63 -23.51 -9.73
C ALA A 65 -13.61 -22.47 -10.22
N VAL A 66 -13.03 -21.69 -9.32
CA VAL A 66 -12.10 -20.58 -9.59
C VAL A 66 -11.02 -20.54 -8.51
N ASP A 67 -9.87 -19.96 -8.85
CA ASP A 67 -8.76 -19.75 -7.92
C ASP A 67 -8.63 -18.26 -7.52
N GLU A 68 -7.87 -18.00 -6.46
CA GLU A 68 -7.59 -16.63 -6.02
C GLU A 68 -6.81 -15.85 -7.09
N GLY A 69 -7.30 -14.66 -7.43
CA GLY A 69 -6.70 -13.80 -8.46
C GLY A 69 -7.24 -13.99 -9.87
N ASP A 70 -8.18 -14.92 -10.08
CA ASP A 70 -8.81 -15.12 -11.38
C ASP A 70 -9.68 -13.92 -11.79
N PHE A 71 -9.62 -13.59 -13.08
CA PHE A 71 -10.55 -12.63 -13.69
C PHE A 71 -11.88 -13.30 -14.01
N LEU A 72 -12.97 -12.70 -13.54
CA LEU A 72 -14.32 -13.24 -13.70
C LEU A 72 -15.15 -12.47 -14.72
N GLN A 73 -16.08 -13.18 -15.37
CA GLN A 73 -17.10 -12.58 -16.22
C GLN A 73 -18.46 -12.53 -15.50
N PRO A 74 -19.35 -11.58 -15.83
CA PRO A 74 -20.69 -11.53 -15.27
C PRO A 74 -21.45 -12.85 -15.49
N GLY A 75 -22.02 -13.40 -14.42
CA GLY A 75 -22.76 -14.67 -14.45
C GLY A 75 -21.89 -15.93 -14.41
N GLN A 76 -20.56 -15.79 -14.32
CA GLN A 76 -19.67 -16.94 -14.15
C GLN A 76 -19.92 -17.62 -12.80
N VAL A 77 -20.02 -18.94 -12.82
CA VAL A 77 -20.19 -19.75 -11.61
C VAL A 77 -18.85 -19.87 -10.89
N VAL A 78 -18.76 -19.32 -9.68
CA VAL A 78 -17.56 -19.36 -8.84
C VAL A 78 -17.54 -20.56 -7.90
N ALA A 79 -18.70 -21.00 -7.43
CA ALA A 79 -18.86 -22.15 -6.54
C ALA A 79 -20.24 -22.77 -6.69
N ARG A 80 -20.38 -24.05 -6.31
CA ARG A 80 -21.66 -24.76 -6.25
C ARG A 80 -21.94 -25.22 -4.82
N MET A 81 -23.17 -25.03 -4.38
CA MET A 81 -23.65 -25.49 -3.08
C MET A 81 -24.07 -26.97 -3.13
N ASP A 82 -23.94 -27.67 -2.01
CA ASP A 82 -24.55 -28.98 -1.78
C ASP A 82 -26.05 -28.80 -1.58
N THR A 83 -26.85 -29.26 -2.55
CA THR A 83 -28.30 -29.11 -2.58
C THR A 83 -29.05 -30.44 -2.49
N GLN A 84 -28.41 -31.53 -2.03
CA GLN A 84 -29.05 -32.85 -1.98
C GLN A 84 -30.38 -32.85 -1.22
N VAL A 85 -30.43 -32.17 -0.06
CA VAL A 85 -31.65 -32.06 0.76
C VAL A 85 -32.72 -31.22 0.06
N LEU A 86 -32.33 -30.10 -0.55
CA LEU A 86 -33.23 -29.22 -1.31
C LEU A 86 -33.85 -29.94 -2.50
N GLU A 87 -33.05 -30.73 -3.22
CA GLU A 87 -33.51 -31.51 -4.35
C GLU A 87 -34.51 -32.59 -3.89
N ALA A 88 -34.21 -33.31 -2.80
CA ALA A 88 -35.14 -34.30 -2.25
C ALA A 88 -36.48 -33.67 -1.83
N GLN A 89 -36.46 -32.52 -1.17
CA GLN A 89 -37.67 -31.77 -0.80
C GLN A 89 -38.47 -31.32 -2.03
N LEU A 90 -37.78 -30.86 -3.06
CA LEU A 90 -38.40 -30.47 -4.33
C LEU A 90 -39.10 -31.65 -5.01
N GLN A 91 -38.47 -32.83 -5.04
CA GLN A 91 -39.06 -34.03 -5.60
C GLN A 91 -40.29 -34.50 -4.80
N GLN A 92 -40.22 -34.47 -3.47
CA GLN A 92 -41.37 -34.78 -2.60
C GLN A 92 -42.55 -33.83 -2.86
N ALA A 93 -42.30 -32.52 -2.91
CA ALA A 93 -43.34 -31.53 -3.16
C ALA A 93 -43.99 -31.70 -4.54
N ARG A 94 -43.20 -32.01 -5.57
CA ARG A 94 -43.70 -32.29 -6.92
C ARG A 94 -44.57 -33.54 -6.98
N ALA A 95 -44.23 -34.59 -6.23
CA ALA A 95 -45.03 -35.81 -6.16
C ALA A 95 -46.37 -35.60 -5.46
N GLN A 96 -46.46 -34.67 -4.51
CA GLN A 96 -47.69 -34.36 -3.78
C GLN A 96 -48.72 -33.57 -4.60
N VAL A 97 -48.27 -32.83 -5.61
CA VAL A 97 -49.14 -32.04 -6.52
C VAL A 97 -49.57 -32.84 -7.75
N ARG A 98 -48.97 -34.02 -7.97
CA ARG A 98 -49.28 -34.90 -9.09
C ARG A 98 -50.36 -35.90 -8.74
#